data_AF-A0A6L2PZA1-F1
#
_entry.id   AF-A0A6L2PZA1-F1
#
_cell.length_a   1.000
_cell.length_b   1.000
_cell.length_c   1.000
_cell.angle_alpha   90.00
_cell.angle_beta   90.00
_cell.angle_gamma   90.00
#
_symmetry.space_group_name_H-M   'P 1'
#
loop_
_entity.id
_entity.type
_entity.pdbx_description
1 polymer ?
#
loop_
_entity_poly.entity_id
_entity_poly.type
_entity_poly.pdbx_seq_one_letter_code
_entity_poly.pdbx_strand_id
1 'polypeptide(L)'
;MTEQEVASSVAQRLIIKFLTKEGAILSKIFTRLQAQFGDEGLSQARRRRTVNPDVLKTGEIIRATRQITVLELSQEVRISVGSAEEILHNELVVSKVSANSVPRLLTTEHRERLSVTGTQLLQQYERKRAEFLDSVVTSDETWVHYFTPESKRA
;
A
#
# COMPACT_ATOMS: atom_id res chain seq x y z
N MET A 1 -42.81 -5.06 36.65
CA MET A 1 -42.24 -4.81 35.31
C MET A 1 -40.94 -4.06 35.54
N THR A 2 -39.80 -4.73 35.39
CA THR A 2 -38.47 -4.16 35.64
C THR A 2 -38.03 -3.40 34.39
N GLU A 3 -37.80 -2.09 34.52
CA GLU A 3 -37.21 -1.28 33.45
C GLU A 3 -35.82 -1.83 33.13
N GLN A 4 -35.65 -2.30 31.91
CA GLN A 4 -34.38 -2.81 31.43
C GLN A 4 -33.50 -1.60 31.10
N GLU A 5 -32.42 -1.38 31.85
CA GLU A 5 -31.48 -0.28 31.61
C GLU A 5 -30.85 -0.44 30.21
N VAL A 6 -31.30 0.40 29.26
CA VAL A 6 -30.74 0.44 27.92
C VAL A 6 -29.39 1.16 27.98
N ALA A 7 -28.34 0.52 27.47
CA ALA A 7 -27.03 1.13 27.37
C ALA A 7 -27.10 2.50 26.68
N SER A 8 -26.47 3.52 27.28
CA SER A 8 -26.55 4.94 26.85
C SER A 8 -26.27 5.14 25.35
N SER A 9 -25.34 4.37 24.78
CA SER A 9 -25.00 4.39 23.34
C SER A 9 -26.15 3.96 22.43
N VAL A 10 -26.97 3.00 22.85
CA VAL A 10 -28.15 2.54 22.11
C VAL A 10 -29.24 3.61 22.17
N ALA A 11 -29.45 4.21 23.34
CA ALA A 11 -30.40 5.30 23.52
C ALA A 11 -30.06 6.53 22.65
N GLN A 12 -28.80 6.97 22.65
CA GLN A 12 -28.32 8.07 21.80
C GLN A 12 -28.55 7.80 20.31
N ARG A 13 -28.26 6.57 19.84
CA ARG A 13 -28.42 6.20 18.43
C ARG A 13 -29.89 6.20 18.00
N LEU A 14 -30.79 5.78 18.87
CA LEU A 14 -32.24 5.83 18.62
C LEU A 14 -32.73 7.28 18.53
N ILE A 15 -32.27 8.15 19.44
CA ILE A 15 -32.62 9.57 19.45
C ILE A 15 -32.12 10.29 18.20
N ILE A 16 -30.88 10.03 17.76
CA ILE A 16 -30.35 10.59 16.50
C ILE A 16 -31.23 10.19 15.32
N LYS A 17 -31.57 8.89 15.19
CA LYS A 17 -32.42 8.40 14.10
C LYS A 17 -33.81 9.04 14.13
N PHE A 18 -34.40 9.18 15.31
CA PHE A 18 -35.70 9.82 15.50
C PHE A 18 -35.67 11.28 15.05
N LEU A 19 -34.73 12.08 15.58
CA LEU A 19 -34.64 13.51 15.27
C LEU A 19 -34.28 13.80 13.81
N THR A 20 -33.50 12.92 13.19
CA THR A 20 -33.18 13.04 11.75
C THR A 20 -34.41 12.77 10.90
N LYS A 21 -35.28 11.83 11.32
CA LYS A 21 -36.55 11.56 10.66
C LYS A 21 -37.58 12.69 10.83
N GLU A 22 -37.51 13.43 11.94
CA GLU A 22 -38.25 14.68 12.14
C GLU A 22 -37.70 15.86 11.33
N GLY A 23 -36.58 15.70 10.62
CA GLY A 23 -35.96 16.75 9.82
C GLY A 23 -35.19 17.78 10.65
N ALA A 24 -34.79 17.45 11.88
CA ALA A 24 -33.97 18.34 12.68
C ALA A 24 -32.57 18.51 12.06
N ILE A 25 -32.08 19.75 12.03
CA ILE A 25 -30.72 20.08 11.57
C ILE A 25 -29.70 19.58 12.60
N LEU A 26 -28.52 19.15 12.14
CA LEU A 26 -27.45 18.57 12.98
C LEU A 26 -27.12 19.40 14.22
N SER A 27 -27.06 20.72 14.12
CA SER A 27 -26.78 21.61 15.26
C SER A 27 -27.81 21.45 16.37
N LYS A 28 -29.09 21.34 16.01
CA LYS A 28 -30.20 21.16 16.95
C LYS A 28 -30.22 19.76 17.56
N ILE A 29 -29.83 18.75 16.79
CA ILE A 29 -29.66 17.37 17.27
C ILE A 29 -28.54 17.33 18.32
N PHE A 30 -27.41 17.96 18.02
CA PHE A 30 -26.24 18.02 18.91
C PHE A 30 -26.57 18.71 20.24
N THR A 31 -27.18 19.90 20.21
CA THR A 31 -27.58 20.61 21.44
C THR A 31 -28.55 19.79 22.29
N ARG A 32 -29.50 19.09 21.67
CA ARG A 32 -30.46 18.23 22.38
C ARG A 32 -29.81 17.00 23.00
N LEU A 33 -28.86 16.36 22.29
CA LEU A 33 -28.11 15.23 22.84
C LEU A 33 -27.24 15.65 24.01
N GLN A 34 -26.55 16.79 23.91
CA GLN A 34 -25.68 17.30 24.97
C GLN A 34 -26.49 17.71 26.21
N ALA A 35 -27.68 18.28 26.03
CA ALA A 35 -28.59 18.60 27.13
C ALA A 35 -29.09 17.34 27.87
N GLN A 36 -29.26 16.21 27.17
CA GLN A 36 -29.82 14.98 27.73
C GLN A 36 -28.76 14.04 28.33
N PHE A 37 -27.57 13.97 27.74
CA PHE A 37 -26.52 12.99 28.10
C PHE A 37 -25.23 13.63 28.60
N GLY A 38 -25.15 14.98 28.70
CA GLY A 38 -23.94 15.70 29.08
C GLY A 38 -22.76 15.45 28.13
N ASP A 39 -21.54 15.72 28.61
CA ASP A 39 -20.29 15.45 27.87
C ASP A 39 -19.95 13.95 27.76
N GLU A 40 -20.58 13.10 28.59
CA GLU A 40 -20.51 11.63 28.44
C GLU A 40 -21.23 11.14 27.18
N GLY A 41 -22.16 11.95 26.66
CA GLY A 41 -23.03 11.61 25.53
C GLY A 41 -22.33 11.50 24.17
N LEU A 42 -21.10 11.97 24.10
CA LEU A 42 -20.29 12.01 22.88
C LEU A 42 -18.89 11.48 23.17
N SER A 43 -18.80 10.43 23.99
CA SER A 43 -17.56 9.69 24.15
C SER A 43 -17.16 9.09 22.79
N GLN A 44 -16.25 9.80 22.12
CA GLN A 44 -15.36 9.26 21.11
C GLN A 44 -16.06 8.54 19.95
N ALA A 45 -17.18 9.09 19.46
CA ALA A 45 -17.70 8.69 18.15
C ALA A 45 -16.59 8.95 17.14
N ARG A 46 -15.93 7.85 16.72
CA ARG A 46 -14.86 7.77 15.72
C ARG A 46 -15.02 8.91 14.72
N ARG A 47 -14.16 9.93 14.83
CA ARG A 47 -13.89 10.85 13.71
C ARG A 47 -13.26 10.00 12.59
N ARG A 48 -14.08 9.25 11.86
CA ARG A 48 -13.68 8.62 10.60
C ARG A 48 -14.16 9.54 9.49
N ARG A 49 -13.21 9.89 8.61
CA ARG A 49 -13.30 10.68 7.37
C ARG A 49 -12.89 12.16 7.46
N THR A 50 -11.80 12.45 8.15
CA THR A 50 -10.74 13.19 7.45
C THR A 50 -9.72 12.14 7.06
N VAL A 51 -9.26 12.13 5.80
CA VAL A 51 -8.17 11.22 5.42
C VAL A 51 -7.03 11.47 6.40
N ASN A 52 -6.55 10.42 7.07
CA ASN A 52 -5.50 10.59 8.06
C ASN A 52 -4.28 11.23 7.33
N PRO A 53 -3.87 12.44 7.72
CA PRO A 53 -2.76 13.14 7.05
C PRO A 53 -1.48 12.29 7.06
N ASP A 54 -1.30 11.45 8.08
CA ASP A 54 -0.14 10.55 8.19
C ASP A 54 -0.19 9.45 7.13
N VAL A 55 -1.39 8.92 6.81
CA VAL A 55 -1.58 7.91 5.75
C VAL A 55 -1.32 8.53 4.38
N LEU A 56 -1.79 9.76 4.14
CA LEU A 56 -1.50 10.49 2.90
C LEU A 56 -0.01 10.74 2.74
N LYS A 57 0.63 11.33 3.75
CA LYS A 57 2.05 11.64 3.75
C LYS A 57 2.89 10.38 3.55
N THR A 58 2.58 9.31 4.27
CA THR A 58 3.24 8.00 4.11
C THR A 58 3.09 7.47 2.67
N GLY A 59 1.90 7.57 2.09
CA GLY A 59 1.63 7.17 0.72
C GLY A 59 2.41 7.98 -0.32
N GLU A 60 2.57 9.28 -0.12
CA GLU A 60 3.37 10.17 -0.98
C GLU A 60 4.85 9.79 -0.92
N ILE A 61 5.40 9.58 0.27
CA ILE A 61 6.81 9.21 0.47
C ILE A 61 7.12 7.88 -0.22
N ILE A 62 6.28 6.86 -0.04
CA ILE A 62 6.51 5.53 -0.65
C ILE A 62 6.46 5.60 -2.18
N ARG A 63 5.58 6.44 -2.74
CA ARG A 63 5.47 6.63 -4.20
C ARG A 63 6.68 7.37 -4.77
N ALA A 64 7.25 8.32 -4.03
CA ALA A 64 8.46 9.04 -4.41
C ALA A 64 9.72 8.16 -4.26
N THR A 65 9.83 7.44 -3.15
CA THR A 65 11.02 6.67 -2.77
C THR A 65 10.61 5.27 -2.33
N ARG A 66 10.68 4.31 -3.27
CA ARG A 66 10.35 2.89 -3.00
C ARG A 66 11.36 2.17 -2.10
N GLN A 67 12.48 2.81 -1.78
CA GLN A 67 13.55 2.28 -0.94
C GLN A 67 13.71 3.16 0.29
N ILE A 68 12.76 3.04 1.22
CA ILE A 68 12.80 3.73 2.52
C ILE A 68 12.64 2.69 3.63
N THR A 69 13.38 2.85 4.73
CA THR A 69 13.20 2.02 5.92
C THR A 69 12.00 2.50 6.74
N VAL A 70 11.37 1.61 7.50
CA VAL A 70 10.27 1.97 8.41
C VAL A 70 10.73 3.01 9.44
N LEU A 71 11.99 2.94 9.88
CA LEU A 71 12.56 3.92 10.82
C LEU A 71 12.63 5.32 10.21
N GLU A 72 13.22 5.47 9.02
CA GLU A 72 13.30 6.76 8.32
C GLU A 72 11.90 7.29 8.01
N LEU A 73 10.99 6.42 7.58
CA LEU A 73 9.60 6.77 7.34
C LEU A 73 8.92 7.32 8.61
N SER A 74 9.13 6.66 9.75
CA SER A 74 8.56 7.09 11.03
C SER A 74 9.07 8.47 11.46
N GLN A 75 10.35 8.76 11.21
CA GLN A 75 10.95 10.06 11.50
C GLN A 75 10.41 11.16 10.58
N GLU A 76 10.27 10.86 9.29
CA GLU A 76 9.76 11.80 8.30
C GLU A 76 8.29 12.15 8.57
N VAL A 77 7.46 11.16 8.88
CA VAL A 77 6.03 11.36 9.19
C VAL A 77 5.81 11.83 10.63
N ARG A 78 6.84 11.72 11.49
CA ARG A 78 6.81 12.06 12.93
C ARG A 78 5.80 11.22 13.73
N ILE A 79 5.77 9.93 13.43
CA ILE A 79 4.92 8.93 14.11
C ILE A 79 5.79 7.85 14.74
N SER A 80 5.20 7.02 15.59
CA SER A 80 5.92 5.85 16.11
C SER A 80 6.21 4.83 15.00
N VAL A 81 7.27 4.04 15.15
CA VAL A 81 7.61 2.95 14.22
C VAL A 81 6.44 1.98 14.06
N GLY A 82 5.79 1.58 15.15
CA GLY A 82 4.64 0.67 15.10
C GLY A 82 3.44 1.27 14.35
N SER A 83 3.19 2.58 14.51
CA SER A 83 2.16 3.28 13.72
C SER A 83 2.52 3.33 12.24
N ALA A 84 3.79 3.51 11.90
CA ALA A 84 4.24 3.45 10.51
C ALA A 84 4.03 2.04 9.91
N GLU A 85 4.35 0.98 10.65
CA GLU A 85 4.08 -0.40 10.24
C GLU A 85 2.58 -0.68 10.05
N GLU A 86 1.75 -0.20 10.98
CA GLU A 86 0.29 -0.33 10.89
C GLU A 86 -0.26 0.37 9.65
N ILE A 87 0.21 1.59 9.36
CA ILE A 87 -0.18 2.32 8.16
C ILE A 87 0.27 1.57 6.90
N LEU A 88 1.51 1.07 6.87
CA LEU A 88 2.04 0.32 5.72
C LEU A 88 1.21 -0.93 5.43
N HIS A 89 0.89 -1.72 6.45
CA HIS A 89 0.23 -3.01 6.27
C HIS A 89 -1.30 -2.93 6.18
N ASN A 90 -1.94 -2.11 7.02
CA ASN A 90 -3.40 -2.12 7.16
C ASN A 90 -4.10 -1.02 6.36
N GLU A 91 -3.48 0.16 6.23
CA GLU A 91 -4.08 1.30 5.54
C GLU A 91 -3.64 1.38 4.07
N LEU A 92 -2.34 1.22 3.80
CA LEU A 92 -1.78 1.27 2.44
C LEU A 92 -1.64 -0.09 1.77
N VAL A 93 -1.68 -1.18 2.54
CA VAL A 93 -1.61 -2.56 2.05
C VAL A 93 -0.38 -2.78 1.14
N VAL A 94 0.78 -2.27 1.57
CA VAL A 94 2.05 -2.46 0.86
C VAL A 94 2.83 -3.61 1.50
N SER A 95 3.66 -4.27 0.69
CA SER A 95 4.55 -5.34 1.12
C SER A 95 6.00 -5.00 0.84
N LYS A 96 6.90 -5.49 1.70
CA LYS A 96 8.34 -5.39 1.49
C LYS A 96 8.77 -6.40 0.44
N VAL A 97 9.40 -5.94 -0.62
CA VAL A 97 10.00 -6.77 -1.67
C VAL A 97 11.51 -6.51 -1.72
N SER A 98 12.30 -7.55 -2.01
CA SER A 98 13.73 -7.40 -2.27
C SER A 98 13.94 -6.73 -3.62
N ALA A 99 15.00 -5.92 -3.74
CA ALA A 99 15.44 -5.43 -5.03
C ALA A 99 15.89 -6.59 -5.92
N ASN A 100 15.50 -6.58 -7.19
CA ASN A 100 16.02 -7.53 -8.17
C ASN A 100 17.41 -7.09 -8.63
N SER A 101 18.35 -8.03 -8.74
CA SER A 101 19.68 -7.76 -9.30
C SER A 101 19.56 -7.39 -10.78
N VAL A 102 20.10 -6.24 -11.16
CA VAL A 102 20.18 -5.80 -12.56
C VAL A 102 21.63 -6.01 -13.04
N PRO A 103 21.88 -6.86 -14.06
CA PRO A 103 23.24 -7.21 -14.47
C PRO A 103 24.11 -6.03 -14.92
N ARG A 104 23.49 -4.99 -15.50
CA ARG A 104 24.18 -3.80 -16.00
C ARG A 104 23.30 -2.55 -15.88
N LEU A 105 23.93 -1.42 -15.54
CA LEU A 105 23.29 -0.13 -15.61
C LEU A 105 23.28 0.36 -17.07
N LEU A 106 22.10 0.42 -17.68
CA LEU A 106 21.95 0.85 -19.07
C LEU A 106 21.95 2.38 -19.17
N THR A 107 22.77 2.91 -20.09
CA THR A 107 22.74 4.30 -20.54
C THR A 107 21.47 4.58 -21.37
N THR A 108 21.18 5.85 -21.63
CA THR A 108 20.05 6.26 -22.50
C THR A 108 20.17 5.65 -23.89
N GLU A 109 21.35 5.75 -24.51
CA GLU A 109 21.65 5.19 -25.83
C GLU A 109 21.41 3.66 -25.88
N HIS A 110 21.86 2.92 -24.85
CA HIS A 110 21.62 1.48 -24.78
C HIS A 110 20.13 1.13 -24.75
N ARG A 111 19.32 1.92 -24.04
CA ARG A 111 17.86 1.71 -23.95
C ARG A 111 17.17 2.01 -25.26
N GLU A 112 17.58 3.09 -25.93
CA GLU A 112 17.04 3.45 -27.26
C GLU A 112 17.33 2.35 -28.27
N ARG A 113 18.59 1.89 -28.32
CA ARG A 113 18.98 0.78 -29.21
C ARG A 113 18.18 -0.49 -28.92
N LEU A 114 18.04 -0.89 -27.65
CA LEU A 114 17.25 -2.06 -27.27
C LEU A 114 15.77 -1.91 -27.63
N SER A 115 15.18 -0.72 -27.46
CA SER A 115 13.79 -0.44 -27.83
C SER A 115 13.57 -0.55 -29.34
N VAL A 116 14.46 0.04 -30.14
CA VAL A 116 14.41 -0.03 -31.61
C VAL A 116 14.56 -1.47 -32.09
N THR A 117 15.59 -2.19 -31.62
CA THR A 117 15.83 -3.59 -31.99
C THR A 117 14.66 -4.47 -31.56
N GLY A 118 14.14 -4.31 -30.34
CA GLY A 118 13.00 -5.06 -29.85
C GLY A 118 11.74 -4.85 -30.70
N THR A 119 11.46 -3.61 -31.09
CA THR A 119 10.32 -3.27 -31.96
C THR A 119 10.48 -3.89 -33.35
N GLN A 120 11.68 -3.87 -33.92
CA GLN A 120 11.96 -4.49 -35.22
C GLN A 120 11.79 -6.02 -35.18
N LEU A 121 12.30 -6.68 -34.15
CA LEU A 121 12.15 -8.12 -33.95
C LEU A 121 10.68 -8.50 -33.75
N LEU A 122 9.92 -7.70 -32.98
CA LEU A 122 8.48 -7.92 -32.79
C LEU A 122 7.72 -7.83 -34.12
N GLN A 123 7.98 -6.80 -34.94
CA GLN A 123 7.33 -6.67 -36.25
C GLN A 123 7.66 -7.83 -37.19
N GLN A 124 8.90 -8.34 -37.16
CA GLN A 124 9.27 -9.52 -37.95
C GLN A 124 8.54 -10.77 -37.47
N TYR A 125 8.46 -10.95 -36.15
CA TYR A 125 7.69 -12.05 -35.55
C TYR A 125 6.19 -11.95 -35.90
N GLU A 126 5.59 -10.77 -35.86
CA GLU A 126 4.17 -10.61 -36.20
C GLU A 126 3.85 -10.99 -37.65
N ARG A 127 4.78 -10.72 -38.57
CA ARG A 127 4.64 -11.02 -40.01
C ARG A 127 4.85 -12.49 -40.34
N LYS A 128 5.89 -13.12 -39.77
CA LYS A 128 6.35 -14.46 -40.16
C LYS A 128 6.02 -15.55 -39.13
N ARG A 129 5.66 -15.17 -37.90
CA ARG A 129 5.29 -16.06 -36.80
C ARG A 129 6.32 -17.16 -36.57
N ALA A 130 5.91 -18.42 -36.70
CA ALA A 130 6.74 -19.59 -36.43
C ALA A 130 7.95 -19.66 -37.36
N GLU A 131 7.81 -19.33 -38.65
CA GLU A 131 8.91 -19.38 -39.63
C GLU A 131 10.09 -18.49 -39.25
N PHE A 132 9.82 -17.36 -38.57
CA PHE A 132 10.89 -16.51 -38.07
C PHE A 132 11.64 -17.17 -36.93
N LEU A 133 10.94 -17.74 -35.95
CA LEU A 133 11.59 -18.42 -34.82
C LEU A 133 12.35 -19.67 -35.26
N ASP A 134 11.83 -20.42 -36.23
CA ASP A 134 12.47 -21.61 -36.79
C ASP A 134 13.79 -21.27 -37.51
N SER A 135 13.93 -20.02 -38.00
CA SER A 135 15.16 -19.53 -38.63
C SER A 135 16.22 -19.03 -37.65
N VAL A 136 15.88 -18.86 -36.37
CA VAL A 136 16.78 -18.28 -35.36
C VAL A 136 17.56 -19.38 -34.65
N VAL A 137 18.89 -19.33 -34.77
CA VAL A 137 19.82 -20.16 -34.00
C VAL A 137 20.54 -19.27 -32.99
N THR A 138 20.54 -19.65 -31.70
CA THR A 138 21.24 -18.93 -30.63
C THR A 138 22.26 -19.83 -29.95
N SER A 139 23.34 -19.22 -29.46
CA SER A 139 24.38 -19.88 -28.66
C SER A 139 24.90 -18.89 -27.63
N ASP A 140 25.17 -19.35 -26.42
CA ASP A 140 25.81 -18.57 -25.35
C ASP A 140 26.79 -19.47 -24.59
N GLU A 141 27.81 -18.87 -23.99
CA GLU A 141 28.84 -19.58 -23.24
C GLU A 141 28.63 -19.35 -21.74
N THR A 142 28.45 -20.44 -20.99
CA THR A 142 28.34 -20.39 -19.53
C THR A 142 29.57 -21.03 -18.90
N TRP A 143 30.22 -20.29 -18.01
CA TRP A 143 31.34 -20.82 -17.22
C TRP A 143 30.84 -21.92 -16.28
N VAL A 144 31.41 -23.12 -16.40
CA VAL A 144 31.18 -24.23 -15.46
C VAL A 144 32.38 -24.33 -14.54
N HIS A 145 32.16 -24.11 -13.25
CA HIS A 145 33.22 -24.23 -12.26
C HIS A 145 33.59 -25.71 -12.04
N TYR A 146 34.86 -26.06 -12.26
CA TYR A 146 35.38 -27.38 -11.93
C TYR A 146 35.71 -27.45 -10.43
N PHE A 147 34.90 -28.16 -9.66
CA PHE A 147 35.12 -28.34 -8.22
C PHE A 147 36.05 -29.53 -7.97
N THR A 148 37.22 -29.28 -7.40
CA THR A 148 38.11 -30.33 -6.90
C THR A 148 37.81 -30.55 -5.41
N PRO A 149 37.20 -31.68 -5.00
CA PRO A 149 36.96 -31.94 -3.59
C PRO A 149 38.30 -32.13 -2.84
N GLU A 150 38.44 -31.50 -1.68
CA GLU A 150 39.56 -31.74 -0.78
C GLU A 150 39.57 -33.22 -0.35
N SER A 151 40.69 -33.90 -0.57
CA SER A 151 40.85 -35.28 -0.11
C SER A 151 41.05 -35.28 1.40
N LYS A 152 40.10 -35.87 2.15
CA LYS A 152 40.28 -36.29 3.54
C LYS A 152 41.27 -37.46 3.61
N ARG A 153 42.57 -37.23 3.36
CA ARG A 153 43.59 -38.17 3.81
C ARG A 153 44.14 -37.65 5.12
N ALA A 154 43.86 -38.43 6.17
CA ALA A 154 44.39 -38.31 7.52
C ALA A 154 45.89 -38.64 7.56
#